data_AF-A0A7W6JTN4-F1
#
_entry.id   AF-A0A7W6JTN4-F1
#
_cell.length_a   1.000
_cell.length_b   1.000
_cell.length_c   1.000
_cell.angle_alpha   90.00
_cell.angle_beta   90.00
_cell.angle_gamma   90.00
#
_symmetry.space_group_name_H-M   'P 1'
#
loop_
_entity.id
_entity.type
_entity.pdbx_description
1 polymer ?
#
loop_
_entity_poly.entity_id
_entity_poly.type
_entity_poly.pdbx_seq_one_letter_code
_entity_poly.pdbx_strand_id
1 'polypeptide(L)'
;MIKTIADLLRELMVKEAAELDEEPVKHGPTIGAMYEGLARDILDRAIPGELDVRVVDGFIEGVDSTLSPQIDAMVVTGEGRQIPYTSNFVWPIADVIAVFEVKKTLYAGDLADAFEKLRTVKRMSEAHVQNGVKVVAGPSFRAFAKTTGHYPRSIEAVDALPDELNYIFHTMLAEQLAPVRVILGYHGYVDEHGLRKGLLGYLQDQGGLAAGFGASSMPNLIVAGSNSILKMDGHPYVAPLHDGWWHLLVSNPENPLRLLIELLWTKLGDRFGDIFPVDDDLELERLAPFLDARLDRDGETLGWAYNYYPLSRKEMAAAAGPSWDPEAVDTCEMVIQLQLARLGSIDVRDAEFRGFVTKEGIDPDALIADMVARRMLAWVDEHTVRMIDGGTVFTGFMPSGVGFSTTDADRLSPWLTRELDKRKR
;
A
#
# COMPACT_ATOMS: atom_id res chain seq x y z
N MET A 1 1.12 -0.08 -25.87
CA MET A 1 1.82 1.22 -26.02
C MET A 1 2.45 1.48 -24.67
N ILE A 2 3.77 1.67 -24.61
CA ILE A 2 4.48 1.93 -23.35
C ILE A 2 4.15 3.37 -22.95
N LYS A 3 3.40 3.55 -21.86
CA LYS A 3 3.08 4.87 -21.30
C LYS A 3 3.97 5.17 -20.09
N THR A 4 4.27 4.15 -19.30
CA THR A 4 4.97 4.29 -18.01
C THR A 4 6.26 3.46 -17.95
N ILE A 5 7.09 3.72 -16.94
CA ILE A 5 8.28 2.89 -16.65
C ILE A 5 7.86 1.45 -16.28
N ALA A 6 6.71 1.29 -15.62
CA ALA A 6 6.16 -0.01 -15.27
C ALA A 6 5.80 -0.82 -16.53
N ASP A 7 5.26 -0.17 -17.57
CA ASP A 7 4.97 -0.82 -18.85
C ASP A 7 6.24 -1.29 -19.54
N LEU A 8 7.28 -0.44 -19.57
CA LEU A 8 8.57 -0.77 -20.17
C LEU A 8 9.20 -1.98 -19.47
N LEU A 9 9.28 -1.93 -18.14
CA LEU A 9 9.85 -3.02 -17.35
C LEU A 9 9.02 -4.30 -17.47
N ARG A 10 7.70 -4.18 -17.66
CA ARG A 10 6.83 -5.35 -17.83
C ARG A 10 7.06 -6.04 -19.17
N GLU A 11 7.12 -5.27 -20.25
CA GLU A 11 7.43 -5.82 -21.57
C GLU A 11 8.79 -6.50 -21.60
N LEU A 12 9.80 -5.89 -20.95
CA LEU A 12 11.11 -6.52 -20.77
C LEU A 12 11.00 -7.83 -19.97
N MET A 13 10.37 -7.80 -18.80
CA MET A 13 10.23 -8.98 -17.93
C MET A 13 9.51 -10.13 -18.63
N VAL A 14 8.45 -9.85 -19.39
CA VAL A 14 7.70 -10.85 -20.16
C VAL A 14 8.57 -11.46 -21.26
N LYS A 15 9.31 -10.62 -21.99
CA LYS A 15 10.17 -11.06 -23.08
C LYS A 15 11.31 -11.95 -22.55
N GLU A 16 12.03 -11.48 -21.54
CA GLU A 16 13.15 -12.22 -20.95
C GLU A 16 12.66 -13.53 -20.32
N ALA A 17 11.52 -13.53 -19.63
CA ALA A 17 10.93 -14.76 -19.08
C ALA A 17 10.58 -15.79 -20.16
N ALA A 18 10.10 -15.34 -21.34
CA ALA A 18 9.86 -16.23 -22.47
C ALA A 18 11.17 -16.83 -23.01
N GLU A 19 12.26 -16.06 -23.05
CA GLU A 19 13.59 -16.58 -23.42
C GLU A 19 14.07 -17.63 -22.39
N LEU A 20 13.89 -17.38 -21.08
CA LEU A 20 14.19 -18.36 -20.02
C LEU A 20 13.37 -19.64 -20.11
N ASP A 21 12.16 -19.58 -20.69
CA ASP A 21 11.32 -20.76 -20.89
C ASP A 21 11.78 -21.66 -22.05
N GLU A 22 12.51 -21.10 -23.02
CA GLU A 22 13.08 -21.83 -24.14
C GLU A 22 14.44 -22.47 -23.81
N GLU A 23 15.07 -22.06 -22.71
CA GLU A 23 16.34 -22.60 -22.26
C GLU A 23 16.27 -24.12 -21.99
N PRO A 24 17.18 -24.93 -22.55
CA PRO A 24 17.12 -26.40 -22.46
C PRO A 24 17.47 -26.97 -21.07
N VAL A 25 17.76 -26.10 -20.09
CA VAL A 25 18.13 -26.47 -18.73
C VAL A 25 16.94 -27.15 -18.03
N LYS A 26 17.17 -28.36 -17.50
CA LYS A 26 16.15 -29.14 -16.77
C LYS A 26 16.41 -29.24 -15.26
N HIS A 27 17.50 -28.65 -14.79
CA HIS A 27 17.87 -28.69 -13.39
C HIS A 27 17.08 -27.63 -12.61
N GLY A 28 16.12 -28.08 -11.78
CA GLY A 28 15.18 -27.22 -11.05
C GLY A 28 15.84 -26.03 -10.32
N PRO A 29 16.89 -26.24 -9.51
CA PRO A 29 17.59 -25.13 -8.83
C PRO A 29 18.20 -24.10 -9.79
N THR A 30 18.71 -24.55 -10.94
CA THR A 30 19.25 -23.62 -11.95
C THR A 30 18.14 -22.81 -12.60
N ILE A 31 16.99 -23.44 -12.87
CA ILE A 31 15.81 -22.72 -13.37
C ILE A 31 15.36 -21.66 -12.34
N GLY A 32 15.30 -22.01 -11.05
CA GLY A 32 15.03 -21.05 -9.99
C GLY A 32 15.98 -19.84 -10.05
N ALA A 33 17.29 -20.09 -10.01
CA ALA A 33 18.31 -19.05 -10.06
C ALA A 33 18.22 -18.13 -11.30
N MET A 34 17.78 -18.65 -12.46
CA MET A 34 17.56 -17.83 -13.67
C MET A 34 16.44 -16.81 -13.46
N TYR A 35 15.30 -17.25 -12.92
CA TYR A 35 14.14 -16.40 -12.66
C TYR A 35 14.38 -15.41 -11.51
N GLU A 36 15.12 -15.84 -10.48
CA GLU A 36 15.61 -14.97 -9.41
C GLU A 36 16.56 -13.90 -9.94
N GLY A 37 17.47 -14.28 -10.86
CA GLY A 37 18.38 -13.36 -11.54
C GLY A 37 17.65 -12.30 -12.37
N LEU A 38 16.65 -12.72 -13.15
CA LEU A 38 15.80 -11.80 -13.89
C LEU A 38 15.03 -10.85 -12.95
N ALA A 39 14.51 -11.36 -11.83
CA ALA A 39 13.81 -10.52 -10.86
C ALA A 39 14.75 -9.43 -10.30
N ARG A 40 15.99 -9.80 -9.96
CA ARG A 40 17.00 -8.84 -9.49
C ARG A 40 17.36 -7.79 -10.54
N ASP A 41 17.53 -8.18 -11.82
CA ASP A 41 17.81 -7.24 -12.91
C ASP A 41 16.66 -6.24 -13.15
N ILE A 42 15.40 -6.70 -13.13
CA ILE A 42 14.23 -5.83 -13.25
C ILE A 42 14.14 -4.85 -12.08
N LEU A 43 14.37 -5.32 -10.85
CA LEU A 43 14.36 -4.49 -9.64
C LEU A 43 15.47 -3.44 -9.66
N ASP A 44 16.69 -3.81 -10.08
CA ASP A 44 17.84 -2.90 -10.16
C ASP A 44 17.54 -1.74 -11.12
N ARG A 45 16.88 -2.03 -12.25
CA ARG A 45 16.46 -1.00 -13.23
C ARG A 45 15.30 -0.12 -12.76
N ALA A 46 14.53 -0.56 -11.77
CA ALA A 46 13.41 0.21 -11.22
C ALA A 46 13.86 1.24 -10.16
N ILE A 47 15.10 1.14 -9.69
CA ILE A 47 15.64 1.97 -8.61
C ILE A 47 16.59 3.03 -9.20
N PRO A 48 16.46 4.32 -8.83
CA PRO A 48 17.39 5.36 -9.23
C PRO A 48 18.83 5.07 -8.75
N GLY A 49 19.78 5.12 -9.67
CA GLY A 49 21.19 4.77 -9.40
C GLY A 49 21.93 5.78 -8.49
N GLU A 50 21.35 6.94 -8.22
CA GLU A 50 21.90 7.96 -7.33
C GLU A 50 21.72 7.61 -5.84
N LEU A 51 20.88 6.63 -5.52
CA LEU A 51 20.62 6.20 -4.15
C LEU A 51 21.62 5.12 -3.71
N ASP A 52 22.04 5.12 -2.44
CA ASP A 52 22.79 3.99 -1.86
C ASP A 52 21.84 2.82 -1.57
N VAL A 53 21.32 2.25 -2.65
CA VAL A 53 20.38 1.13 -2.66
C VAL A 53 20.94 0.05 -3.57
N ARG A 54 20.81 -1.21 -3.15
CA ARG A 54 21.33 -2.36 -3.90
C ARG A 54 20.28 -3.46 -3.94
N VAL A 55 20.27 -4.21 -5.04
CA VAL A 55 19.47 -5.42 -5.19
C VAL A 55 20.39 -6.63 -5.08
N VAL A 56 20.14 -7.49 -4.10
CA VAL A 56 21.01 -8.62 -3.75
C VAL A 56 20.18 -9.85 -3.37
N ASP A 57 20.83 -11.01 -3.28
CA ASP A 57 20.32 -12.21 -2.62
C ASP A 57 21.14 -12.51 -1.35
N GLY A 58 20.60 -13.35 -0.47
CA GLY A 58 21.31 -13.75 0.75
C GLY A 58 20.41 -13.90 1.97
N PHE A 59 20.91 -13.50 3.13
CA PHE A 59 20.26 -13.69 4.43
C PHE A 59 20.07 -12.37 5.15
N ILE A 60 19.08 -12.34 6.04
CA ILE A 60 18.81 -11.21 6.92
C ILE A 60 19.23 -11.61 8.34
N GLU A 61 19.87 -10.71 9.06
CA GLU A 61 20.22 -10.85 10.48
C GLU A 61 19.27 -10.02 11.35
N GLY A 62 18.65 -10.68 12.32
CA GLY A 62 17.77 -10.09 13.30
C GLY A 62 18.53 -9.43 14.45
N VAL A 63 17.81 -8.74 15.34
CA VAL A 63 18.40 -8.07 16.51
C VAL A 63 19.06 -9.02 17.52
N ASP A 64 18.71 -10.30 17.48
CA ASP A 64 19.24 -11.37 18.31
C ASP A 64 20.30 -12.23 17.59
N SER A 65 20.82 -11.73 16.46
CA SER A 65 21.74 -12.44 15.57
C SER A 65 21.15 -13.72 14.94
N THR A 66 19.82 -13.91 14.98
CA THR A 66 19.17 -14.97 14.21
C THR A 66 19.20 -14.65 12.73
N LEU A 67 19.43 -15.68 11.90
CA LEU A 67 19.41 -15.55 10.45
C LEU A 67 18.05 -15.98 9.90
N SER A 68 17.55 -15.24 8.91
CA SER A 68 16.43 -15.68 8.09
C SER A 68 16.78 -16.92 7.26
N PRO A 69 15.80 -17.61 6.65
CA PRO A 69 16.05 -18.39 5.45
C PRO A 69 16.71 -17.53 4.36
N GLN A 70 17.31 -18.17 3.35
CA GLN A 70 17.80 -17.45 2.17
C GLN A 70 16.63 -16.76 1.47
N ILE A 71 16.85 -15.50 1.11
CA ILE A 71 15.91 -14.64 0.40
C ILE A 71 16.41 -14.48 -1.04
N ASP A 72 15.52 -14.73 -1.98
CA ASP A 72 15.81 -14.83 -3.41
C ASP A 72 16.22 -13.47 -4.01
N ALA A 73 15.56 -12.40 -3.57
CA ALA A 73 15.98 -11.03 -3.84
C ALA A 73 15.57 -10.10 -2.69
N MET A 74 16.41 -9.13 -2.39
CA MET A 74 16.13 -8.08 -1.41
C MET A 74 16.68 -6.74 -1.90
N VAL A 75 15.95 -5.68 -1.58
CA VAL A 75 16.36 -4.29 -1.77
C VAL A 75 16.90 -3.80 -0.44
N VAL A 76 18.16 -3.34 -0.42
CA VAL A 76 18.89 -3.02 0.81
C VAL A 76 19.66 -1.71 0.69
N THR A 77 20.04 -1.15 1.84
CA THR A 77 20.88 0.05 1.97
C THR A 77 22.15 -0.26 2.78
N GLY A 78 23.17 0.60 2.75
CA GLY A 78 24.32 0.48 3.66
C GLY A 78 25.36 -0.59 3.29
N GLU A 79 25.95 -1.27 4.28
CA GLU A 79 27.01 -2.29 4.08
C GLU A 79 26.72 -3.64 4.73
N GLY A 80 26.97 -4.70 3.97
CA GLY A 80 26.52 -6.06 4.27
C GLY A 80 27.72 -6.96 4.42
N ARG A 81 27.58 -8.00 5.24
CA ARG A 81 28.68 -8.90 5.51
C ARG A 81 28.66 -10.05 4.52
N GLN A 82 29.65 -10.09 3.62
CA GLN A 82 29.84 -11.25 2.74
C GLN A 82 30.09 -12.51 3.57
N ILE A 83 29.43 -13.60 3.21
CA ILE A 83 29.71 -14.93 3.77
C ILE A 83 31.02 -15.44 3.14
N PRO A 84 32.04 -15.79 3.94
CA PRO A 84 33.35 -16.18 3.43
C PRO A 84 33.26 -17.25 2.33
N TYR A 85 33.98 -17.02 1.22
CA TYR A 85 34.05 -17.93 0.07
C TYR A 85 32.72 -18.15 -0.69
N THR A 86 31.75 -17.24 -0.57
CA THR A 86 30.49 -17.28 -1.32
C THR A 86 30.16 -15.91 -1.94
N SER A 87 29.20 -15.86 -2.86
CA SER A 87 28.61 -14.61 -3.35
C SER A 87 27.54 -14.04 -2.43
N ASN A 88 27.17 -14.75 -1.36
CA ASN A 88 26.01 -14.41 -0.53
C ASN A 88 26.40 -13.41 0.56
N PHE A 89 25.45 -12.54 0.91
CA PHE A 89 25.61 -11.52 1.94
C PHE A 89 24.63 -11.73 3.09
N VAL A 90 25.00 -11.21 4.25
CA VAL A 90 24.13 -11.08 5.42
C VAL A 90 23.88 -9.59 5.66
N TRP A 91 22.60 -9.22 5.73
CA TRP A 91 22.15 -7.84 5.92
C TRP A 91 21.40 -7.66 7.25
N PRO A 92 21.67 -6.60 8.03
CA PRO A 92 20.86 -6.28 9.19
C PRO A 92 19.42 -5.95 8.77
N ILE A 93 18.42 -6.42 9.51
CA ILE A 93 17.00 -6.13 9.24
C ILE A 93 16.69 -4.63 9.11
N ALA A 94 17.43 -3.76 9.80
CA ALA A 94 17.27 -2.30 9.75
C ALA A 94 17.56 -1.69 8.36
N ASP A 95 18.38 -2.37 7.57
CA ASP A 95 18.87 -1.95 6.26
C ASP A 95 18.11 -2.62 5.10
N VAL A 96 17.11 -3.44 5.40
CA VAL A 96 16.28 -4.11 4.40
C VAL A 96 15.03 -3.27 4.09
N ILE A 97 14.85 -2.92 2.83
CA ILE A 97 13.71 -2.13 2.33
C ILE A 97 12.60 -3.05 1.80
N ALA A 98 12.98 -4.10 1.07
CA ALA A 98 12.03 -5.05 0.50
C ALA A 98 12.64 -6.44 0.36
N VAL A 99 11.80 -7.47 0.37
CA VAL A 99 12.15 -8.88 0.22
C VAL A 99 11.20 -9.58 -0.74
N PHE A 100 11.75 -10.48 -1.54
CA PHE A 100 11.04 -11.20 -2.60
C PHE A 100 11.27 -12.69 -2.45
N GLU A 101 10.18 -13.46 -2.52
CA GLU A 101 10.23 -14.88 -2.86
C GLU A 101 9.84 -15.02 -4.33
N VAL A 102 10.70 -15.62 -5.14
CA VAL A 102 10.55 -15.72 -6.58
C VAL A 102 10.22 -17.15 -6.99
N LYS A 103 9.19 -17.31 -7.83
CA LYS A 103 8.76 -18.60 -8.38
C LYS A 103 8.64 -18.50 -9.89
N LYS A 104 9.16 -19.50 -10.60
CA LYS A 104 8.83 -19.69 -12.02
C LYS A 104 7.32 -19.84 -12.18
N THR A 105 6.69 -20.69 -11.39
CA THR A 105 5.25 -20.93 -11.44
C THR A 105 4.70 -20.95 -10.01
N LEU A 106 3.69 -20.12 -9.73
CA LEU A 106 3.10 -20.00 -8.40
C LEU A 106 1.80 -20.81 -8.31
N TYR A 107 1.84 -21.91 -7.54
CA TYR A 107 0.65 -22.67 -7.14
C TYR A 107 0.50 -22.71 -5.61
N ALA A 108 -0.48 -23.46 -5.10
CA ALA A 108 -0.82 -23.47 -3.67
C ALA A 108 0.35 -23.85 -2.74
N GLY A 109 1.15 -24.86 -3.11
CA GLY A 109 2.32 -25.26 -2.32
C GLY A 109 3.39 -24.16 -2.29
N ASP A 110 3.71 -23.59 -3.45
CA ASP A 110 4.68 -22.50 -3.57
C ASP A 110 4.23 -21.25 -2.81
N LEU A 111 2.92 -20.97 -2.82
CA LEU A 111 2.32 -19.87 -2.07
C LEU A 111 2.50 -20.07 -0.56
N ALA A 112 2.23 -21.28 -0.05
CA ALA A 112 2.39 -21.59 1.37
C ALA A 112 3.85 -21.43 1.84
N ASP A 113 4.80 -21.98 1.07
CA ASP A 113 6.22 -21.88 1.38
C ASP A 113 6.71 -20.42 1.38
N ALA A 114 6.28 -19.64 0.39
CA ALA A 114 6.57 -18.22 0.27
C ALA A 114 6.02 -17.41 1.46
N PHE A 115 4.77 -17.69 1.86
CA PHE A 115 4.14 -17.05 3.01
C PHE A 115 4.94 -17.27 4.30
N GLU A 116 5.33 -18.51 4.61
CA GLU A 116 6.07 -18.82 5.84
C GLU A 116 7.46 -18.16 5.87
N LYS A 117 8.16 -18.13 4.74
CA LYS A 117 9.44 -17.42 4.63
C LYS A 117 9.29 -15.92 4.92
N LEU A 118 8.33 -15.26 4.27
CA LEU A 118 8.11 -13.81 4.44
C LEU A 118 7.56 -13.45 5.83
N ARG A 119 6.82 -14.35 6.48
CA ARG A 119 6.40 -14.20 7.89
C ARG A 119 7.59 -14.19 8.84
N THR A 120 8.67 -14.91 8.54
CA THR A 120 9.89 -14.90 9.34
C THR A 120 10.51 -13.50 9.33
N VAL A 121 10.65 -12.88 8.15
CA VAL A 121 11.16 -11.51 8.02
C VAL A 121 10.30 -10.50 8.79
N LYS A 122 8.97 -10.66 8.73
CA LYS A 122 8.03 -9.83 9.50
C LYS A 122 8.28 -9.92 11.01
N ARG A 123 8.45 -11.12 11.56
CA ARG A 123 8.75 -11.31 12.99
C ARG A 123 10.09 -10.67 13.38
N MET A 124 11.10 -10.76 12.52
CA MET A 124 12.40 -10.12 12.75
C MET A 124 12.27 -8.59 12.77
N SER A 125 11.48 -8.02 11.87
CA SER A 125 11.19 -6.58 11.86
C SER A 125 10.43 -6.14 13.11
N GLU A 126 9.43 -6.90 13.57
CA GLU A 126 8.72 -6.60 14.82
C GLU A 126 9.65 -6.59 16.03
N ALA A 127 10.53 -7.60 16.14
CA ALA A 127 11.54 -7.65 17.19
C ALA A 127 12.51 -6.45 17.12
N HIS A 128 12.85 -6.01 15.91
CA HIS A 128 13.67 -4.82 15.71
C HIS A 128 12.99 -3.55 16.22
N VAL A 129 11.73 -3.33 15.87
CA VAL A 129 10.95 -2.17 16.33
C VAL A 129 10.81 -2.17 17.86
N GLN A 130 10.55 -3.34 18.47
CA GLN A 130 10.46 -3.49 19.92
C GLN A 130 11.78 -3.16 20.65
N ASN A 131 12.92 -3.19 19.96
CA ASN A 131 14.23 -2.88 20.53
C ASN A 131 14.56 -1.37 20.51
N GLY A 132 13.54 -0.52 20.61
CA GLY A 132 13.71 0.92 20.87
C GLY A 132 14.04 1.78 19.65
N VAL A 133 13.63 1.36 18.45
CA VAL A 133 13.76 2.19 17.24
C VAL A 133 12.93 3.46 17.40
N LYS A 134 13.54 4.62 17.13
CA LYS A 134 12.80 5.88 17.12
C LYS A 134 11.92 5.92 15.87
N VAL A 135 10.61 6.00 16.07
CA VAL A 135 9.62 5.90 14.99
C VAL A 135 9.14 7.29 14.55
N VAL A 136 9.20 7.56 13.25
CA VAL A 136 8.50 8.69 12.63
C VAL A 136 7.18 8.17 12.06
N ALA A 137 6.09 8.33 12.82
CA ALA A 137 4.78 7.76 12.48
C ALA A 137 3.94 8.63 11.51
N GLY A 138 4.53 9.68 10.92
CA GLY A 138 3.82 10.61 10.04
C GLY A 138 3.02 9.94 8.90
N PRO A 139 3.64 9.05 8.10
CA PRO A 139 2.94 8.29 7.07
C PRO A 139 1.80 7.43 7.64
N SER A 140 2.03 6.74 8.76
CA SER A 140 1.00 5.94 9.43
C SER A 140 -0.18 6.76 9.96
N PHE A 141 0.06 7.98 10.47
CA PHE A 141 -1.04 8.88 10.84
C PHE A 141 -1.89 9.29 9.64
N ARG A 142 -1.26 9.56 8.49
CA ARG A 142 -2.00 9.86 7.24
C ARG A 142 -2.79 8.65 6.76
N ALA A 143 -2.18 7.47 6.72
CA ALA A 143 -2.85 6.22 6.37
C ALA A 143 -4.05 5.93 7.28
N PHE A 144 -3.84 6.10 8.59
CA PHE A 144 -4.86 5.91 9.61
C PHE A 144 -6.02 6.90 9.44
N ALA A 145 -5.73 8.17 9.15
CA ALA A 145 -6.74 9.18 8.87
C ALA A 145 -7.52 8.89 7.59
N LYS A 146 -6.86 8.48 6.49
CA LYS A 146 -7.54 8.07 5.24
C LYS A 146 -8.43 6.84 5.47
N THR A 147 -8.02 5.94 6.36
CA THR A 147 -8.79 4.74 6.69
C THR A 147 -9.99 5.06 7.58
N THR A 148 -9.77 5.80 8.67
CA THR A 148 -10.71 5.89 9.80
C THR A 148 -11.39 7.25 9.95
N GLY A 149 -10.84 8.31 9.36
CA GLY A 149 -11.26 9.69 9.63
C GLY A 149 -10.67 10.28 10.92
N HIS A 150 -9.72 9.60 11.58
CA HIS A 150 -9.06 10.09 12.79
C HIS A 150 -7.57 10.39 12.55
N TYR A 151 -7.08 11.51 13.09
CA TYR A 151 -5.68 11.93 13.04
C TYR A 151 -5.21 12.37 14.44
N PRO A 152 -4.90 11.42 15.33
CA PRO A 152 -4.44 11.72 16.69
C PRO A 152 -3.16 12.56 16.70
N ARG A 153 -2.96 13.34 17.77
CA ARG A 153 -1.80 14.26 17.89
C ARG A 153 -0.46 13.55 18.11
N SER A 154 -0.49 12.33 18.65
CA SER A 154 0.70 11.55 18.96
C SER A 154 0.36 10.06 19.07
N ILE A 155 1.39 9.21 19.19
CA ILE A 155 1.20 7.76 19.34
C ILE A 155 0.50 7.47 20.68
N GLU A 156 0.85 8.20 21.74
CA GLU A 156 0.23 8.06 23.06
C GLU A 156 -1.27 8.44 23.03
N ALA A 157 -1.68 9.34 22.13
CA ALA A 157 -3.09 9.68 21.95
C ALA A 157 -3.89 8.54 21.28
N VAL A 158 -3.22 7.64 20.55
CA VAL A 158 -3.84 6.44 19.98
C VAL A 158 -4.22 5.45 21.07
N ASP A 159 -3.48 5.40 22.18
CA ASP A 159 -3.78 4.53 23.34
C ASP A 159 -5.10 4.88 24.03
N ALA A 160 -5.61 6.09 23.81
CA ALA A 160 -6.91 6.54 24.32
C ALA A 160 -8.08 6.24 23.36
N LEU A 161 -7.81 5.76 22.14
CA LEU A 161 -8.85 5.39 21.18
C LEU A 161 -9.46 4.01 21.53
N PRO A 162 -10.67 3.71 21.02
CA PRO A 162 -11.22 2.36 21.06
C PRO A 162 -10.23 1.31 20.53
N ASP A 163 -10.21 0.12 21.14
CA ASP A 163 -9.28 -0.97 20.81
C ASP A 163 -9.17 -1.25 19.30
N GLU A 164 -10.30 -1.21 18.58
CA GLU A 164 -10.33 -1.39 17.12
C GLU A 164 -9.42 -0.38 16.39
N LEU A 165 -9.57 0.90 16.71
CA LEU A 165 -8.80 1.99 16.12
C LEU A 165 -7.33 1.93 16.53
N ASN A 166 -7.06 1.60 17.79
CA ASN A 166 -5.70 1.42 18.31
C ASN A 166 -4.95 0.33 17.53
N TYR A 167 -5.57 -0.85 17.36
CA TYR A 167 -4.98 -1.98 16.63
C TYR A 167 -4.76 -1.68 15.16
N ILE A 168 -5.69 -0.97 14.50
CA ILE A 168 -5.53 -0.57 13.10
C ILE A 168 -4.31 0.36 12.96
N PHE A 169 -4.18 1.39 13.81
CA PHE A 169 -3.03 2.29 13.76
C PHE A 169 -1.71 1.54 13.96
N HIS A 170 -1.61 0.67 14.97
CA HIS A 170 -0.38 -0.08 15.22
C HIS A 170 -0.07 -1.11 14.14
N THR A 171 -1.10 -1.64 13.44
CA THR A 171 -0.91 -2.47 12.25
C THR A 171 -0.27 -1.66 11.13
N MET A 172 -0.80 -0.47 10.82
CA MET A 172 -0.21 0.43 9.81
C MET A 172 1.21 0.85 10.20
N LEU A 173 1.45 1.14 11.48
CA LEU A 173 2.78 1.49 11.96
C LEU A 173 3.79 0.35 11.77
N ALA A 174 3.37 -0.87 12.06
CA ALA A 174 4.19 -2.05 11.84
C ALA A 174 4.49 -2.23 10.34
N GLU A 175 3.51 -2.03 9.45
CA GLU A 175 3.71 -2.11 8.00
C GLU A 175 4.62 -0.99 7.47
N GLN A 176 4.52 0.23 8.00
CA GLN A 176 5.41 1.33 7.65
C GLN A 176 6.87 1.00 7.95
N LEU A 177 7.13 0.31 9.06
CA LEU A 177 8.49 -0.01 9.52
C LEU A 177 9.02 -1.33 8.95
N ALA A 178 8.14 -2.24 8.55
CA ALA A 178 8.53 -3.52 7.98
C ALA A 178 9.02 -3.37 6.52
N PRO A 179 9.95 -4.25 6.08
CA PRO A 179 10.27 -4.36 4.66
C PRO A 179 9.01 -4.71 3.86
N VAL A 180 8.93 -4.21 2.63
CA VAL A 180 7.89 -4.64 1.67
C VAL A 180 8.13 -6.12 1.35
N ARG A 181 7.08 -6.95 1.51
CA ARG A 181 7.14 -8.40 1.32
C ARG A 181 6.38 -8.79 0.07
N VAL A 182 7.07 -9.36 -0.91
CA VAL A 182 6.52 -9.68 -2.24
C VAL A 182 6.69 -11.15 -2.57
N ILE A 183 5.63 -11.77 -3.07
CA ILE A 183 5.69 -13.10 -3.72
C ILE A 183 5.56 -12.88 -5.22
N LEU A 184 6.59 -13.23 -5.99
CA LEU A 184 6.65 -12.99 -7.43
C LEU A 184 6.64 -14.31 -8.21
N GLY A 185 5.48 -14.68 -8.74
CA GLY A 185 5.29 -15.76 -9.69
C GLY A 185 5.27 -15.26 -11.14
N TYR A 186 6.22 -15.70 -11.97
CA TYR A 186 6.22 -15.37 -13.40
C TYR A 186 5.06 -16.02 -14.16
N HIS A 187 4.71 -17.23 -13.74
CA HIS A 187 3.57 -18.01 -14.22
C HIS A 187 2.70 -18.45 -13.03
N GLY A 188 1.60 -19.16 -13.30
CA GLY A 188 0.77 -19.78 -12.26
C GLY A 188 -0.71 -19.64 -12.55
N TYR A 189 -1.47 -19.18 -11.57
CA TYR A 189 -2.90 -18.94 -11.70
C TYR A 189 -3.25 -18.14 -12.96
N VAL A 190 -4.10 -18.76 -13.81
CA VAL A 190 -4.43 -18.26 -15.16
C VAL A 190 -5.18 -16.92 -15.11
N ASP A 191 -6.05 -16.75 -14.12
CA ASP A 191 -6.85 -15.54 -13.95
C ASP A 191 -6.93 -15.09 -12.50
N GLU A 192 -7.33 -13.85 -12.30
CA GLU A 192 -7.57 -13.20 -11.01
C GLU A 192 -8.46 -14.05 -10.10
N HIS A 193 -9.52 -14.63 -10.65
CA HIS A 193 -10.42 -15.52 -9.92
C HIS A 193 -9.69 -16.75 -9.36
N GLY A 194 -8.82 -17.37 -10.16
CA GLY A 194 -7.99 -18.50 -9.79
C GLY A 194 -7.03 -18.13 -8.66
N LEU A 195 -6.35 -16.99 -8.77
CA LEU A 195 -5.43 -16.50 -7.73
C LEU A 195 -6.15 -16.25 -6.40
N ARG A 196 -7.31 -15.56 -6.43
CA ARG A 196 -8.17 -15.33 -5.26
C ARG A 196 -8.57 -16.64 -4.59
N LYS A 197 -9.01 -17.64 -5.37
CA LYS A 197 -9.38 -18.96 -4.84
C LYS A 197 -8.19 -19.71 -4.24
N GLY A 198 -7.03 -19.64 -4.88
CA GLY A 198 -5.80 -20.26 -4.39
C GLY A 198 -5.39 -19.71 -3.02
N LEU A 199 -5.36 -18.38 -2.88
CA LEU A 199 -5.05 -17.75 -1.61
C LEU A 199 -6.13 -18.01 -0.54
N LEU A 200 -7.41 -17.91 -0.91
CA LEU A 200 -8.50 -18.22 0.03
C LEU A 200 -8.41 -19.66 0.54
N GLY A 201 -8.16 -20.63 -0.34
CA GLY A 201 -7.98 -22.03 0.03
C GLY A 201 -6.82 -22.22 1.00
N TYR A 202 -5.66 -21.61 0.72
CA TYR A 202 -4.52 -21.62 1.64
C TYR A 202 -4.88 -21.06 3.02
N LEU A 203 -5.52 -19.89 3.08
CA LEU A 203 -5.92 -19.29 4.36
C LEU A 203 -6.93 -20.15 5.12
N GLN A 204 -7.83 -20.86 4.43
CA GLN A 204 -8.78 -21.78 5.04
C GLN A 204 -8.10 -23.05 5.60
N ASP A 205 -7.12 -23.59 4.86
CA ASP A 205 -6.39 -24.80 5.26
C ASP A 205 -5.55 -24.63 6.53
N GLN A 206 -5.12 -23.41 6.84
CA GLN A 206 -4.36 -23.08 8.05
C GLN A 206 -5.22 -23.03 9.34
N GLY A 207 -6.40 -23.65 9.33
CA GLY A 207 -7.40 -23.56 10.40
C GLY A 207 -8.26 -22.31 10.29
N GLY A 208 -8.35 -21.74 9.09
CA GLY A 208 -8.96 -20.45 8.83
C GLY A 208 -8.10 -19.29 9.32
N LEU A 209 -8.79 -18.28 9.83
CA LEU A 209 -8.28 -17.01 10.35
C LEU A 209 -7.65 -17.18 11.73
N ALA A 210 -6.82 -18.23 11.87
CA ALA A 210 -6.27 -18.73 13.11
C ALA A 210 -5.16 -17.83 13.66
N ALA A 211 -4.76 -18.09 14.91
CA ALA A 211 -3.67 -17.40 15.59
C ALA A 211 -2.41 -17.34 14.72
N GLY A 212 -1.92 -16.13 14.45
CA GLY A 212 -0.74 -15.89 13.61
C GLY A 212 -1.02 -15.42 12.18
N PHE A 213 -2.28 -15.43 11.73
CA PHE A 213 -2.75 -14.85 10.47
C PHE A 213 -3.43 -13.50 10.68
N GLY A 214 -2.84 -12.61 11.49
CA GLY A 214 -3.33 -11.23 11.66
C GLY A 214 -3.07 -10.38 10.40
N ALA A 215 -3.68 -9.20 10.31
CA ALA A 215 -3.59 -8.36 9.11
C ALA A 215 -2.13 -8.08 8.69
N SER A 216 -1.23 -7.87 9.66
CA SER A 216 0.20 -7.63 9.39
C SER A 216 0.98 -8.86 8.89
N SER A 217 0.42 -10.07 9.03
CA SER A 217 1.09 -11.30 8.56
C SER A 217 1.03 -11.46 7.04
N MET A 218 0.05 -10.84 6.38
CA MET A 218 -0.12 -10.91 4.93
C MET A 218 1.03 -10.16 4.22
N PRO A 219 1.60 -10.71 3.14
CA PRO A 219 2.55 -10.00 2.30
C PRO A 219 1.88 -8.77 1.65
N ASN A 220 2.68 -7.80 1.24
CA ASN A 220 2.17 -6.56 0.65
C ASN A 220 1.69 -6.79 -0.79
N LEU A 221 2.37 -7.67 -1.54
CA LEU A 221 2.03 -7.99 -2.93
C LEU A 221 2.26 -9.48 -3.24
N ILE A 222 1.30 -10.09 -3.93
CA ILE A 222 1.40 -11.45 -4.49
C ILE A 222 1.13 -11.33 -5.98
N VAL A 223 2.05 -11.81 -6.82
CA VAL A 223 1.94 -11.77 -8.28
C VAL A 223 1.93 -13.19 -8.84
N ALA A 224 0.99 -13.48 -9.73
CA ALA A 224 0.96 -14.68 -10.55
C ALA A 224 0.71 -14.29 -12.01
N GLY A 225 1.79 -14.18 -12.79
CA GLY A 225 1.76 -13.74 -14.17
C GLY A 225 1.39 -12.26 -14.31
N SER A 226 0.17 -11.97 -14.72
CA SER A 226 -0.41 -10.62 -14.78
C SER A 226 -1.44 -10.36 -13.69
N ASN A 227 -1.76 -11.35 -12.87
CA ASN A 227 -2.73 -11.18 -11.79
C ASN A 227 -2.00 -10.91 -10.48
N SER A 228 -2.57 -10.06 -9.63
CA SER A 228 -1.99 -9.71 -8.35
C SER A 228 -3.03 -9.61 -7.24
N ILE A 229 -2.57 -9.82 -6.01
CA ILE A 229 -3.28 -9.49 -4.77
C ILE A 229 -2.41 -8.52 -4.00
N LEU A 230 -2.99 -7.38 -3.65
CA LEU A 230 -2.36 -6.25 -3.00
C LEU A 230 -2.97 -6.03 -1.62
N LYS A 231 -2.15 -5.63 -0.67
CA LYS A 231 -2.58 -5.23 0.67
C LYS A 231 -2.80 -3.72 0.76
N MET A 232 -3.89 -3.32 1.40
CA MET A 232 -4.32 -1.93 1.55
C MET A 232 -3.95 -1.37 2.94
N ASP A 233 -2.68 -1.52 3.33
CA ASP A 233 -2.16 -1.13 4.66
C ASP A 233 -1.86 0.37 4.81
N GLY A 234 -2.05 1.16 3.75
CA GLY A 234 -1.83 2.59 3.71
C GLY A 234 -0.43 3.01 3.29
N HIS A 235 0.41 2.07 2.84
CA HIS A 235 1.79 2.34 2.41
C HIS A 235 2.07 1.77 1.01
N PRO A 236 1.58 2.40 -0.09
CA PRO A 236 0.77 3.63 -0.12
C PRO A 236 -0.73 3.38 -0.32
N TYR A 237 -1.14 2.17 -0.65
CA TYR A 237 -2.52 1.87 -1.00
C TYR A 237 -3.39 1.79 0.26
N VAL A 238 -4.46 2.59 0.29
CA VAL A 238 -5.33 2.72 1.47
C VAL A 238 -6.80 2.52 1.09
N ALA A 239 -7.56 1.89 1.99
CA ALA A 239 -9.00 1.74 1.87
C ALA A 239 -9.69 2.30 3.12
N PRO A 240 -10.76 3.09 2.97
CA PRO A 240 -11.56 3.53 4.12
C PRO A 240 -12.24 2.34 4.81
N LEU A 241 -12.49 2.49 6.12
CA LEU A 241 -13.38 1.60 6.84
C LEU A 241 -14.83 1.79 6.39
N HIS A 242 -15.52 0.68 6.20
CA HIS A 242 -16.95 0.63 5.93
C HIS A 242 -17.63 -0.27 6.98
N ASP A 243 -18.44 0.32 7.87
CA ASP A 243 -19.12 -0.39 8.96
C ASP A 243 -18.16 -1.26 9.82
N GLY A 244 -16.96 -0.73 10.11
CA GLY A 244 -15.89 -1.40 10.85
C GLY A 244 -15.08 -2.42 10.02
N TRP A 245 -15.46 -2.68 8.77
CA TRP A 245 -14.69 -3.54 7.88
C TRP A 245 -13.66 -2.76 7.08
N TRP A 246 -12.44 -3.28 7.06
CA TRP A 246 -11.33 -2.79 6.28
C TRP A 246 -11.13 -3.70 5.07
N HIS A 247 -11.14 -3.16 3.84
CA HIS A 247 -10.76 -3.91 2.65
C HIS A 247 -9.24 -4.21 2.66
N LEU A 248 -8.79 -5.17 3.47
CA LEU A 248 -7.39 -5.44 3.71
C LEU A 248 -6.67 -5.92 2.45
N LEU A 249 -7.27 -6.85 1.69
CA LEU A 249 -6.70 -7.34 0.45
C LEU A 249 -7.64 -7.04 -0.73
N VAL A 250 -7.04 -6.60 -1.83
CA VAL A 250 -7.69 -6.37 -3.11
C VAL A 250 -6.97 -7.15 -4.21
N SER A 251 -7.65 -7.45 -5.31
CA SER A 251 -7.04 -8.08 -6.48
C SER A 251 -7.03 -7.15 -7.69
N ASN A 252 -6.03 -7.34 -8.55
CA ASN A 252 -5.80 -6.55 -9.75
C ASN A 252 -5.27 -7.45 -10.88
N PRO A 253 -5.82 -7.39 -12.11
CA PRO A 253 -5.39 -8.18 -13.26
C PRO A 253 -4.53 -7.38 -14.24
N GLU A 254 -4.10 -6.18 -13.86
CA GLU A 254 -3.34 -5.25 -14.69
C GLU A 254 -1.83 -5.45 -14.46
N ASN A 255 -1.00 -4.57 -15.01
CA ASN A 255 0.45 -4.69 -14.90
C ASN A 255 0.92 -4.68 -13.42
N PRO A 256 1.38 -5.81 -12.86
CA PRO A 256 1.74 -5.90 -11.44
C PRO A 256 2.99 -5.09 -11.10
N LEU A 257 3.82 -4.73 -12.08
CA LEU A 257 4.99 -3.89 -11.84
C LEU A 257 4.61 -2.46 -11.47
N ARG A 258 3.43 -1.99 -11.86
CA ARG A 258 2.93 -0.68 -11.42
C ARG A 258 2.76 -0.65 -9.91
N LEU A 259 2.06 -1.65 -9.36
CA LEU A 259 1.89 -1.82 -7.91
C LEU A 259 3.23 -2.01 -7.18
N LEU A 260 4.12 -2.82 -7.76
CA LEU A 260 5.41 -3.10 -7.14
C LEU A 260 6.29 -1.84 -7.03
N ILE A 261 6.38 -1.07 -8.11
CA ILE A 261 7.19 0.16 -8.14
C ILE A 261 6.63 1.16 -7.13
N GLU A 262 5.31 1.33 -7.09
CA GLU A 262 4.64 2.23 -6.16
C GLU A 262 4.91 1.85 -4.68
N LEU A 263 4.87 0.56 -4.34
CA LEU A 263 5.26 0.05 -3.02
C LEU A 263 6.74 0.34 -2.69
N LEU A 264 7.65 0.07 -3.64
CA LEU A 264 9.09 0.27 -3.44
C LEU A 264 9.46 1.75 -3.31
N TRP A 265 8.95 2.58 -4.21
CA TRP A 265 9.22 4.01 -4.25
C TRP A 265 8.62 4.73 -3.04
N THR A 266 7.45 4.31 -2.56
CA THR A 266 6.92 4.78 -1.27
C THR A 266 7.89 4.48 -0.13
N LYS A 267 8.44 3.26 -0.08
CA LYS A 267 9.35 2.85 0.99
C LYS A 267 10.70 3.55 0.93
N LEU A 268 11.22 3.76 -0.28
CA LEU A 268 12.42 4.53 -0.51
C LEU A 268 12.21 6.02 -0.21
N GLY A 269 11.03 6.56 -0.55
CA GLY A 269 10.62 7.93 -0.23
C GLY A 269 10.58 8.17 1.28
N ASP A 270 9.98 7.24 2.04
CA ASP A 270 10.00 7.29 3.51
C ASP A 270 11.43 7.24 4.10
N ARG A 271 12.37 6.56 3.42
CA ARG A 271 13.77 6.39 3.89
C ARG A 271 14.68 7.56 3.51
N PHE A 272 14.55 8.08 2.28
CA PHE A 272 15.47 9.04 1.68
C PHE A 272 14.85 10.43 1.43
N GLY A 273 13.55 10.58 1.68
CA GLY A 273 12.75 11.76 1.33
C GLY A 273 12.10 11.65 -0.06
N ASP A 274 11.23 12.60 -0.38
CA ASP A 274 10.43 12.62 -1.61
C ASP A 274 11.31 12.91 -2.84
N ILE A 275 11.87 11.86 -3.45
CA ILE A 275 12.76 11.93 -4.63
C ILE A 275 12.10 11.29 -5.86
N PHE A 276 10.98 10.58 -5.69
CA PHE A 276 10.37 9.76 -6.74
C PHE A 276 9.19 10.47 -7.40
N PRO A 277 9.13 10.50 -8.75
CA PRO A 277 7.94 10.99 -9.45
C PRO A 277 6.78 10.02 -9.24
N VAL A 278 5.59 10.55 -8.93
CA VAL A 278 4.35 9.77 -8.89
C VAL A 278 3.83 9.59 -10.33
N ASP A 279 3.17 8.47 -10.61
CA ASP A 279 2.47 8.29 -11.91
C ASP A 279 1.38 9.37 -12.05
N ASP A 280 1.58 10.27 -13.03
CA ASP A 280 0.73 11.42 -13.33
C ASP A 280 -0.44 11.07 -14.26
N ASP A 281 -0.59 9.80 -14.64
CA ASP A 281 -1.77 9.34 -15.39
C ASP A 281 -3.05 9.50 -14.53
N LEU A 282 -4.13 9.84 -15.23
CA LEU A 282 -5.49 9.90 -14.69
C LEU A 282 -6.15 8.52 -14.65
N GLU A 283 -5.55 7.50 -15.26
CA GLU A 283 -5.97 6.10 -15.14
C GLU A 283 -5.46 5.53 -13.81
N LEU A 284 -6.38 5.22 -12.89
CA LEU A 284 -6.07 4.58 -11.61
C LEU A 284 -6.16 3.06 -11.74
N GLU A 285 -5.41 2.35 -10.89
CA GLU A 285 -5.41 0.90 -10.86
C GLU A 285 -6.78 0.34 -10.51
N ARG A 286 -7.16 -0.71 -11.22
CA ARG A 286 -8.41 -1.41 -10.94
C ARG A 286 -8.26 -2.36 -9.77
N LEU A 287 -8.66 -1.93 -8.59
CA LEU A 287 -8.57 -2.70 -7.34
C LEU A 287 -9.93 -3.27 -6.94
N ALA A 288 -10.09 -4.60 -7.04
CA ALA A 288 -11.33 -5.30 -6.68
C ALA A 288 -11.24 -5.85 -5.24
N PRO A 289 -12.20 -5.54 -4.33
CA PRO A 289 -12.21 -6.09 -2.98
C PRO A 289 -12.08 -7.61 -2.97
N PHE A 290 -11.23 -8.16 -2.11
CA PHE A 290 -11.00 -9.61 -1.99
C PHE A 290 -11.24 -10.13 -0.58
N LEU A 291 -10.53 -9.59 0.40
CA LEU A 291 -10.62 -10.03 1.79
C LEU A 291 -10.75 -8.81 2.69
N ASP A 292 -11.86 -8.74 3.40
CA ASP A 292 -12.11 -7.73 4.40
C ASP A 292 -11.61 -8.23 5.75
N ALA A 293 -11.13 -7.32 6.58
CA ALA A 293 -10.67 -7.59 7.93
C ALA A 293 -11.38 -6.64 8.91
N ARG A 294 -11.71 -7.15 10.09
CA ARG A 294 -12.23 -6.35 11.20
C ARG A 294 -11.69 -6.92 12.49
N LEU A 295 -11.42 -6.05 13.46
CA LEU A 295 -11.08 -6.52 14.80
C LEU A 295 -12.34 -7.07 15.48
N ASP A 296 -12.28 -8.30 15.95
CA ASP A 296 -13.39 -8.97 16.61
C ASP A 296 -12.93 -9.58 17.94
N ARG A 297 -13.85 -9.71 18.88
CA ARG A 297 -13.57 -10.22 20.21
C ARG A 297 -14.33 -11.52 20.44
N ASP A 298 -13.59 -12.60 20.62
CA ASP A 298 -14.13 -13.89 21.04
C ASP A 298 -13.75 -14.13 22.51
N GLY A 299 -14.70 -13.83 23.41
CA GLY A 299 -14.48 -13.88 24.86
C GLY A 299 -13.42 -12.88 25.33
N GLU A 300 -12.31 -13.39 25.87
CA GLU A 300 -11.15 -12.58 26.29
C GLU A 300 -10.12 -12.36 25.17
N THR A 301 -10.27 -13.04 24.03
CA THR A 301 -9.31 -12.95 22.92
C THR A 301 -9.74 -11.90 21.92
N LEU A 302 -8.85 -10.95 21.64
CA LEU A 302 -9.01 -9.96 20.59
C LEU A 302 -8.22 -10.42 19.36
N GLY A 303 -8.88 -10.48 18.19
CA GLY A 303 -8.27 -11.01 16.98
C GLY A 303 -8.88 -10.42 15.71
N TRP A 304 -8.37 -10.85 14.56
CA TRP A 304 -8.89 -10.42 13.27
C TRP A 304 -9.96 -11.39 12.78
N ALA A 305 -11.18 -10.90 12.62
CA ALA A 305 -12.19 -11.55 11.80
C ALA A 305 -12.00 -11.13 10.34
N TYR A 306 -12.31 -12.03 9.43
CA TYR A 306 -12.20 -11.75 8.00
C TYR A 306 -13.43 -12.22 7.26
N ASN A 307 -13.75 -11.50 6.20
CA ASN A 307 -14.85 -11.81 5.31
C ASN A 307 -14.32 -11.87 3.88
N TYR A 308 -14.62 -12.97 3.19
CA TYR A 308 -14.30 -13.09 1.77
C TYR A 308 -15.36 -12.33 0.97
N TYR A 309 -14.90 -11.47 0.06
CA TYR A 309 -15.77 -10.77 -0.88
C TYR A 309 -15.88 -11.61 -2.17
N PRO A 310 -17.00 -12.32 -2.42
CA PRO A 310 -17.13 -13.17 -3.60
C PRO A 310 -17.37 -12.33 -4.85
N LEU A 311 -16.50 -12.47 -5.84
CA LEU A 311 -16.70 -11.93 -7.18
C LEU A 311 -16.59 -13.04 -8.21
N SER A 312 -17.55 -13.09 -9.12
CA SER A 312 -17.50 -13.96 -10.30
C SER A 312 -16.52 -13.41 -11.34
N ARG A 313 -16.05 -14.28 -12.24
CA ARG A 313 -15.23 -13.89 -13.39
C ARG A 313 -15.87 -12.78 -14.22
N LYS A 314 -17.21 -12.81 -14.35
CA LYS A 314 -17.96 -11.82 -15.11
C LYS A 314 -17.96 -10.45 -14.43
N GLU A 315 -18.17 -10.42 -13.11
CA GLU A 315 -18.14 -9.17 -12.34
C GLU A 315 -16.75 -8.56 -12.36
N MET A 316 -15.70 -9.36 -12.17
CA MET A 316 -14.32 -8.89 -12.28
C MET A 316 -13.99 -8.38 -13.68
N ALA A 317 -14.39 -9.08 -14.75
CA ALA A 317 -14.11 -8.64 -16.12
C ALA A 317 -14.90 -7.38 -16.52
N ALA A 318 -16.04 -7.12 -15.89
CA ALA A 318 -16.89 -5.95 -16.18
C ALA A 318 -16.46 -4.68 -15.43
N ALA A 319 -15.63 -4.80 -14.39
CA ALA A 319 -15.14 -3.66 -13.63
C ALA A 319 -14.15 -2.84 -14.49
N ALA A 320 -14.48 -1.58 -14.74
CA ALA A 320 -13.54 -0.63 -15.32
C ALA A 320 -12.59 -0.09 -14.25
N GLY A 321 -11.37 0.25 -14.65
CA GLY A 321 -10.45 1.02 -13.80
C GLY A 321 -11.06 2.40 -13.50
N PRO A 322 -10.91 2.91 -12.27
CA PRO A 322 -11.34 4.26 -11.97
C PRO A 322 -10.49 5.27 -12.75
N SER A 323 -11.07 6.43 -13.04
CA SER A 323 -10.28 7.59 -13.45
C SER A 323 -10.16 8.54 -12.27
N TRP A 324 -9.00 9.15 -12.13
CA TRP A 324 -8.77 10.17 -11.15
C TRP A 324 -9.54 11.45 -11.51
N ASP A 325 -10.20 12.00 -10.50
CA ASP A 325 -10.88 13.29 -10.50
C ASP A 325 -10.58 13.97 -9.15
N PRO A 326 -10.39 15.30 -9.14
CA PRO A 326 -10.33 16.05 -7.88
C PRO A 326 -11.70 16.02 -7.20
N GLU A 327 -11.69 16.22 -5.89
CA GLU A 327 -12.90 16.20 -5.09
C GLU A 327 -13.80 17.39 -5.47
N ALA A 328 -15.08 17.11 -5.72
CA ALA A 328 -16.05 18.16 -5.99
C ALA A 328 -16.36 18.91 -4.69
N VAL A 329 -16.31 20.24 -4.75
CA VAL A 329 -16.54 21.08 -3.56
C VAL A 329 -17.40 22.28 -3.86
N ASP A 330 -18.13 22.74 -2.83
CA ASP A 330 -18.82 24.01 -2.84
C ASP A 330 -17.97 25.17 -2.30
N THR A 331 -18.54 26.37 -2.30
CA THR A 331 -17.84 27.59 -1.84
C THR A 331 -17.57 27.56 -0.34
N CYS A 332 -18.48 27.00 0.46
CA CYS A 332 -18.34 26.91 1.92
C CYS A 332 -17.17 25.97 2.27
N GLU A 333 -17.13 24.79 1.65
CA GLU A 333 -16.07 23.79 1.81
C GLU A 333 -14.70 24.33 1.39
N MET A 334 -14.63 25.05 0.26
CA MET A 334 -13.39 25.70 -0.18
C MET A 334 -12.89 26.71 0.86
N VAL A 335 -13.77 27.55 1.41
CA VAL A 335 -13.38 28.53 2.45
C VAL A 335 -12.87 27.82 3.70
N ILE A 336 -13.52 26.74 4.13
CA ILE A 336 -13.09 25.94 5.28
C ILE A 336 -11.70 25.35 5.05
N GLN A 337 -11.44 24.78 3.87
CA GLN A 337 -10.12 24.24 3.52
C GLN A 337 -9.03 25.32 3.50
N LEU A 338 -9.32 26.50 2.95
CA LEU A 338 -8.37 27.62 2.96
C LEU A 338 -8.04 28.09 4.38
N GLN A 339 -9.04 28.11 5.28
CA GLN A 339 -8.79 28.39 6.70
C GLN A 339 -7.95 27.30 7.36
N LEU A 340 -8.25 26.03 7.11
CA LEU A 340 -7.48 24.91 7.62
C LEU A 340 -6.04 24.89 7.10
N ALA A 341 -5.81 25.22 5.83
CA ALA A 341 -4.48 25.35 5.25
C ALA A 341 -3.65 26.43 5.98
N ARG A 342 -4.31 27.49 6.47
CA ARG A 342 -3.64 28.56 7.24
C ARG A 342 -3.46 28.22 8.72
N LEU A 343 -4.47 27.64 9.36
CA LEU A 343 -4.53 27.45 10.82
C LEU A 343 -4.01 26.08 11.26
N GLY A 344 -3.93 25.11 10.33
CA GLY A 344 -3.59 23.72 10.59
C GLY A 344 -4.77 22.89 11.12
N SER A 345 -5.62 23.48 11.96
CA SER A 345 -6.83 22.85 12.51
C SER A 345 -7.89 23.88 12.89
N ILE A 346 -9.15 23.44 13.02
CA ILE A 346 -10.28 24.25 13.49
C ILE A 346 -11.02 23.50 14.61
N ASP A 347 -11.40 24.22 15.67
CA ASP A 347 -12.38 23.74 16.66
C ASP A 347 -13.79 23.99 16.11
N VAL A 348 -14.57 22.93 15.90
CA VAL A 348 -15.92 22.99 15.28
C VAL A 348 -16.96 23.68 16.17
N ARG A 349 -16.61 23.98 17.43
CA ARG A 349 -17.44 24.74 18.36
C ARG A 349 -17.20 26.25 18.27
N ASP A 350 -16.17 26.68 17.54
CA ASP A 350 -15.84 28.09 17.38
C ASP A 350 -17.04 28.89 16.84
N ALA A 351 -17.37 29.99 17.51
CA ALA A 351 -18.57 30.75 17.22
C ALA A 351 -18.51 31.46 15.86
N GLU A 352 -17.33 31.86 15.40
CA GLU A 352 -17.14 32.48 14.09
C GLU A 352 -17.31 31.45 12.99
N PHE A 353 -16.69 30.26 13.13
CA PHE A 353 -16.87 29.13 12.23
C PHE A 353 -18.35 28.74 12.11
N ARG A 354 -19.01 28.45 13.24
CA ARG A 354 -20.43 28.05 13.23
C ARG A 354 -21.32 29.15 12.66
N GLY A 355 -21.03 30.40 13.00
CA GLY A 355 -21.75 31.56 12.48
C GLY A 355 -21.58 31.76 10.97
N PHE A 356 -20.41 31.44 10.41
CA PHE A 356 -20.17 31.46 8.96
C PHE A 356 -20.98 30.37 8.26
N VAL A 357 -20.86 29.11 8.67
CA VAL A 357 -21.55 27.99 8.01
C VAL A 357 -23.07 28.12 8.10
N THR A 358 -23.59 28.54 9.25
CA THR A 358 -25.04 28.74 9.43
C THR A 358 -25.60 29.86 8.54
N LYS A 359 -24.82 30.90 8.22
CA LYS A 359 -25.25 31.98 7.30
C LYS A 359 -25.43 31.49 5.87
N GLU A 360 -24.71 30.45 5.47
CA GLU A 360 -24.88 29.77 4.19
C GLU A 360 -26.08 28.80 4.20
N GLY A 361 -26.81 28.68 5.33
CA GLY A 361 -27.96 27.80 5.47
C GLY A 361 -27.61 26.33 5.67
N ILE A 362 -26.37 26.04 6.06
CA ILE A 362 -25.83 24.68 6.23
C ILE A 362 -25.71 24.38 7.73
N ASP A 363 -25.97 23.13 8.13
CA ASP A 363 -25.68 22.63 9.48
C ASP A 363 -24.17 22.36 9.63
N PRO A 364 -23.45 23.08 10.52
CA PRO A 364 -22.02 22.90 10.70
C PRO A 364 -21.62 21.46 11.05
N ASP A 365 -22.43 20.76 11.84
CA ASP A 365 -22.08 19.43 12.34
C ASP A 365 -22.24 18.38 11.22
N ALA A 366 -23.31 18.51 10.42
CA ALA A 366 -23.52 17.68 9.23
C ALA A 366 -22.45 17.92 8.16
N LEU A 367 -22.05 19.17 7.93
CA LEU A 367 -20.99 19.53 6.98
C LEU A 367 -19.66 18.89 7.34
N ILE A 368 -19.23 19.02 8.60
CA ILE A 368 -17.96 18.43 9.04
C ILE A 368 -18.02 16.90 8.98
N ALA A 369 -19.14 16.29 9.38
CA ALA A 369 -19.31 14.85 9.29
C ALA A 369 -19.18 14.34 7.84
N ASP A 370 -19.77 15.05 6.88
CA ASP A 370 -19.64 14.73 5.46
C ASP A 370 -18.20 14.88 4.94
N MET A 371 -17.53 16.00 5.24
CA MET A 371 -16.14 16.23 4.82
C MET A 371 -15.17 15.19 5.41
N VAL A 372 -15.43 14.70 6.63
CA VAL A 372 -14.68 13.58 7.24
C VAL A 372 -15.03 12.25 6.57
N ALA A 373 -16.30 12.00 6.26
CA ALA A 373 -16.73 10.81 5.54
C ALA A 373 -16.08 10.70 4.16
N ARG A 374 -15.93 11.82 3.45
CA ARG A 374 -15.21 11.92 2.16
C ARG A 374 -13.68 11.98 2.29
N ARG A 375 -13.14 11.85 3.50
CA ARG A 375 -11.69 11.85 3.80
C ARG A 375 -10.96 13.11 3.34
N MET A 376 -11.66 14.24 3.31
CA MET A 376 -11.04 15.55 3.13
C MET A 376 -10.46 16.05 4.45
N LEU A 377 -11.17 15.76 5.54
CA LEU A 377 -10.81 16.11 6.90
C LEU A 377 -10.67 14.86 7.79
N ALA A 378 -10.00 15.03 8.92
CA ALA A 378 -9.97 14.04 9.99
C ALA A 378 -10.07 14.70 11.37
N TRP A 379 -10.67 13.97 12.31
CA TRP A 379 -10.79 14.33 13.72
C TRP A 379 -9.46 14.17 14.43
N VAL A 380 -8.97 15.25 15.02
CA VAL A 380 -7.81 15.24 15.92
C VAL A 380 -8.20 14.84 17.34
N ASP A 381 -9.38 15.30 17.75
CA ASP A 381 -10.07 14.98 19.00
C ASP A 381 -11.58 15.20 18.78
N GLU A 382 -12.40 15.17 19.83
CA GLU A 382 -13.87 15.26 19.76
C GLU A 382 -14.39 16.56 19.11
N HIS A 383 -13.57 17.61 19.02
CA HIS A 383 -14.01 18.92 18.58
C HIS A 383 -13.09 19.57 17.55
N THR A 384 -11.92 19.01 17.33
CA THR A 384 -10.91 19.60 16.44
C THR A 384 -10.78 18.77 15.18
N VAL A 385 -10.87 19.43 14.02
CA VAL A 385 -10.61 18.82 12.72
C VAL A 385 -9.40 19.44 12.04
N ARG A 386 -8.77 18.65 11.16
CA ARG A 386 -7.67 19.06 10.30
C ARG A 386 -7.81 18.44 8.91
N MET A 387 -7.05 18.96 7.94
CA MET A 387 -6.83 18.26 6.67
C MET A 387 -5.93 17.04 6.90
N ILE A 388 -6.22 15.96 6.18
CA ILE A 388 -5.47 14.70 6.27
C ILE A 388 -4.08 14.86 5.67
N ASP A 389 -4.04 15.30 4.41
CA ASP A 389 -2.79 15.56 3.72
C ASP A 389 -2.30 16.96 4.11
N GLY A 390 -1.09 17.02 4.65
CA GLY A 390 -0.39 18.30 4.84
C GLY A 390 0.19 18.77 3.52
N GLY A 391 0.10 20.07 3.22
CA GLY A 391 0.68 20.63 2.01
C GLY A 391 -0.19 21.71 1.37
N THR A 392 0.12 22.01 0.11
CA THR A 392 -0.63 22.96 -0.72
C THR A 392 -1.94 22.32 -1.17
N VAL A 393 -3.06 22.91 -0.80
CA VAL A 393 -4.36 22.56 -1.37
C VAL A 393 -4.61 23.40 -2.61
N PHE A 394 -4.90 22.74 -3.73
CA PHE A 394 -5.33 23.37 -4.96
C PHE A 394 -6.84 23.41 -4.99
N THR A 395 -7.41 24.60 -5.15
CA THR A 395 -8.85 24.78 -5.30
C THR A 395 -9.15 25.67 -6.49
N GLY A 396 -10.31 25.50 -7.09
CA GLY A 396 -10.73 26.32 -8.22
C GLY A 396 -12.16 26.05 -8.65
N PHE A 397 -12.65 26.87 -9.57
CA PHE A 397 -13.95 26.70 -10.19
C PHE A 397 -13.79 26.40 -11.67
N MET A 398 -14.46 25.35 -12.13
CA MET A 398 -14.65 25.12 -13.55
C MET A 398 -15.63 26.15 -14.10
N PRO A 399 -15.55 26.53 -15.40
CA PRO A 399 -16.53 27.47 -15.95
C PRO A 399 -17.99 26.99 -15.96
N SER A 400 -18.26 25.73 -15.62
CA SER A 400 -19.61 25.23 -15.31
C SER A 400 -20.15 25.74 -13.97
N GLY A 401 -19.30 26.36 -13.14
CA GLY A 401 -19.60 26.75 -11.76
C GLY A 401 -19.28 25.68 -10.71
N VAL A 402 -18.89 24.47 -11.12
CA VAL A 402 -18.52 23.38 -10.20
C VAL A 402 -17.14 23.66 -9.61
N GLY A 403 -17.04 23.65 -8.27
CA GLY A 403 -15.78 23.78 -7.55
C GLY A 403 -15.04 22.44 -7.45
N PHE A 404 -13.71 22.50 -7.37
CA PHE A 404 -12.85 21.33 -7.16
C PHE A 404 -11.77 21.61 -6.10
N SER A 405 -11.32 20.54 -5.44
CA SER A 405 -10.21 20.56 -4.50
C SER A 405 -9.32 19.32 -4.64
N THR A 406 -8.00 19.50 -4.53
CA THR A 406 -7.04 18.39 -4.51
C THR A 406 -5.73 18.79 -3.83
N THR A 407 -5.02 17.81 -3.30
CA THR A 407 -3.62 17.91 -2.85
C THR A 407 -2.65 17.25 -3.83
N ASP A 408 -3.15 16.53 -4.84
CA ASP A 408 -2.39 15.88 -5.91
C ASP A 408 -2.12 16.89 -7.04
N ALA A 409 -0.95 17.52 -6.98
CA ALA A 409 -0.52 18.51 -7.97
C ALA A 409 -0.21 17.88 -9.34
N ASP A 410 0.33 16.66 -9.33
CA ASP A 410 0.83 15.97 -10.51
C ASP A 410 -0.34 15.58 -11.43
N ARG A 411 -1.45 15.06 -10.87
CA ARG A 411 -2.65 14.72 -11.65
C ARG A 411 -3.55 15.90 -11.99
N LEU A 412 -3.42 17.04 -11.28
CA LEU A 412 -4.26 18.21 -11.54
C LEU A 412 -4.07 18.78 -12.95
N SER A 413 -2.83 18.86 -13.43
CA SER A 413 -2.53 19.46 -14.75
C SER A 413 -3.07 18.60 -15.92
N PRO A 414 -2.83 17.27 -15.96
CA PRO A 414 -3.48 16.38 -16.92
C PRO A 414 -5.01 16.45 -16.84
N TRP A 415 -5.58 16.50 -15.63
CA TRP A 415 -7.03 16.59 -15.44
C TRP A 415 -7.61 17.86 -16.04
N LEU A 416 -7.00 19.03 -15.76
CA LEU A 416 -7.43 20.30 -16.34
C LEU A 416 -7.38 20.26 -17.88
N THR A 417 -6.34 19.65 -18.45
CA THR A 417 -6.21 19.47 -19.90
C THR A 417 -7.35 18.64 -20.47
N ARG A 418 -7.66 17.49 -19.84
CA ARG A 418 -8.78 16.61 -20.20
C ARG A 418 -10.11 17.36 -20.19
N GLU A 419 -10.38 18.16 -19.16
CA GLU A 419 -11.64 18.91 -19.05
C GLU A 419 -11.75 20.07 -20.05
N LEU A 420 -10.64 20.74 -20.38
CA LEU A 420 -10.62 21.78 -21.40
C LEU A 420 -10.83 21.22 -22.81
N ASP A 421 -10.31 20.02 -23.09
CA ASP A 421 -10.46 19.38 -24.40
C ASP A 421 -11.87 18.81 -24.63
N LYS A 422 -12.55 18.33 -23.57
CA LYS A 422 -13.97 17.93 -23.65
C LYS A 422 -14.88 19.02 -24.21
N ARG A 423 -14.49 20.30 -24.08
CA ARG A 423 -15.27 21.46 -24.53
C ARG A 423 -14.99 21.88 -25.97
N LYS A 424 -13.89 21.41 -26.56
CA LYS A 424 -13.56 21.68 -27.98
C LYS A 424 -14.33 20.77 -28.93
N ARG A 425 -14.97 19.73 -28.40
CA ARG A 425 -15.87 18.80 -29.10
C ARG A 425 -17.30 19.20 -28.80
#